data_AF-A0A9E3E1X0-F1
#
_entry.id   AF-A0A9E3E1X0-F1
#
_cell.length_a   1.000
_cell.length_b   1.000
_cell.length_c   1.000
_cell.angle_alpha   90.00
_cell.angle_beta   90.00
_cell.angle_gamma   90.00
#
_symmetry.space_group_name_H-M   'P 1'
#
loop_
_entity.id
_entity.type
_entity.pdbx_description
1 polymer ?
#
loop_
_entity_poly.entity_id
_entity_poly.type
_entity_poly.pdbx_seq_one_letter_code
_entity_poly.pdbx_strand_id
1 'polypeptide(L)'
;MDLADLRRNPKCPEYGRLGALFVRFGKSSNGSPPKRRTVLTVPEMDWIVELLEHYLQEVRPRFDPGGHAALWVTERRGRLSKRSASEAFETVRELAGLPSELDLHALRHSYITHLVKFDYPERFVSEQVGHAYASTTAIYTGVSDEYRNRLLERSLRERHGDLWEDPR
;
A
#
# COMPACT_ATOMS: atom_id res chain seq x y z
N MET A 1 -11.53 4.22 -0.72
CA MET A 1 -10.30 4.79 -1.29
C MET A 1 -10.67 5.52 -2.55
N ASP A 2 -10.22 6.75 -2.65
CA ASP A 2 -10.49 7.66 -3.75
C ASP A 2 -9.17 8.04 -4.42
N LEU A 3 -9.26 8.59 -5.64
CA LEU A 3 -8.08 9.09 -6.35
C LEU A 3 -7.30 10.12 -5.52
N ALA A 4 -7.99 10.94 -4.72
CA ALA A 4 -7.40 11.93 -3.83
C ALA A 4 -6.66 11.33 -2.61
N ASP A 5 -6.79 10.02 -2.37
CA ASP A 5 -6.04 9.31 -1.34
C ASP A 5 -4.61 8.97 -1.79
N LEU A 6 -4.33 9.01 -3.09
CA LEU A 6 -2.98 8.89 -3.64
C LEU A 6 -2.21 10.19 -3.37
N ARG A 7 -1.02 10.08 -2.80
CA ARG A 7 -0.22 11.20 -2.31
C ARG A 7 1.23 11.06 -2.78
N ARG A 8 1.83 12.20 -3.10
CA ARG A 8 3.28 12.29 -3.30
C ARG A 8 4.00 12.07 -1.98
N ASN A 9 5.10 11.33 -2.02
CA ASN A 9 6.06 11.26 -0.94
C ASN A 9 7.27 12.14 -1.32
N PRO A 10 7.53 13.26 -0.62
CA PRO A 10 8.69 14.12 -0.93
C PRO A 10 10.04 13.41 -0.84
N LYS A 11 10.11 12.29 -0.10
CA LYS A 11 11.31 11.47 0.05
C LYS A 11 11.56 10.50 -1.11
N CYS A 12 10.52 10.23 -1.91
CA CYS A 12 10.59 9.40 -3.12
C CYS A 12 9.89 10.17 -4.26
N PRO A 13 10.44 11.32 -4.70
CA PRO A 13 9.81 12.14 -5.73
C PRO A 13 9.53 11.39 -7.04
N GLU A 14 10.34 10.38 -7.35
CA GLU A 14 10.25 9.49 -8.51
C GLU A 14 8.94 8.70 -8.57
N TYR A 15 8.29 8.40 -7.43
CA TYR A 15 7.00 7.71 -7.41
C TYR A 15 5.81 8.63 -7.71
N GLY A 16 6.05 9.91 -8.01
CA GLY A 16 5.01 10.87 -8.38
C GLY A 16 3.89 10.92 -7.34
N ARG A 17 2.63 10.75 -7.77
CA ARG A 17 1.45 10.71 -6.88
C ARG A 17 1.24 9.38 -6.16
N LEU A 18 2.07 8.38 -6.44
CA LEU A 18 1.95 7.00 -5.93
C LEU A 18 2.99 6.69 -4.84
N GLY A 19 3.70 7.70 -4.32
CA GLY A 19 4.64 7.50 -3.22
C GLY A 19 3.99 7.17 -1.88
N ALA A 20 2.69 7.48 -1.71
CA ALA A 20 1.93 7.17 -0.52
C ALA A 20 0.43 7.02 -0.80
N LEU A 21 -0.25 6.21 0.00
CA LEU A 21 -1.70 6.01 -0.01
C LEU A 21 -2.28 6.33 1.37
N PHE A 22 -3.17 7.32 1.43
CA PHE A 22 -3.84 7.71 2.66
C PHE A 22 -5.13 6.91 2.88
N VAL A 23 -5.12 6.03 3.88
CA VAL A 23 -6.29 5.25 4.25
C VAL A 23 -7.12 6.03 5.26
N ARG A 24 -8.17 6.71 4.77
CA ARG A 24 -9.10 7.52 5.59
C ARG A 24 -10.03 6.70 6.49
N PHE A 25 -10.41 5.50 6.05
CA PHE A 25 -11.45 4.69 6.67
C PHE A 25 -10.93 3.30 7.07
N GLY A 26 -9.94 3.25 7.95
CA GLY A 26 -9.50 1.98 8.54
C GLY A 26 -10.55 1.39 9.49
N LYS A 27 -10.46 0.07 9.74
CA LYS A 27 -11.34 -0.63 10.69
C LYS A 27 -11.28 0.08 12.05
N SER A 28 -12.42 0.59 12.50
CA SER A 28 -12.57 1.13 13.85
C SER A 28 -12.55 -0.01 14.87
N SER A 29 -12.09 0.30 16.07
CA SER A 29 -12.32 -0.51 17.27
C SER A 29 -13.56 0.05 17.96
N ASN A 30 -14.52 -0.78 18.38
CA ASN A 30 -15.74 -0.44 19.15
C ASN A 30 -16.04 1.07 19.32
N GLY A 31 -16.84 1.65 18.42
CA GLY A 31 -17.31 3.05 18.53
C GLY A 31 -16.25 4.13 18.30
N SER A 32 -14.98 3.77 18.12
CA SER A 32 -13.90 4.74 17.86
C SER A 32 -13.97 5.28 16.43
N PRO A 33 -13.46 6.50 16.19
CA PRO A 33 -13.29 7.02 14.84
C PRO A 33 -12.48 6.06 13.95
N PRO A 34 -12.70 6.08 12.63
CA PRO A 34 -11.91 5.28 11.70
C PRO A 34 -10.42 5.53 11.87
N LYS A 35 -9.63 4.46 11.98
CA LYS A 35 -8.18 4.56 12.14
C LYS A 35 -7.57 5.00 10.81
N ARG A 36 -7.10 6.25 10.78
CA ARG A 36 -6.41 6.82 9.63
C ARG A 36 -4.95 6.39 9.64
N ARG A 37 -4.38 6.12 8.46
CA ARG A 37 -2.95 5.84 8.31
C ARG A 37 -2.47 6.17 6.91
N THR A 38 -1.17 6.34 6.78
CA THR A 38 -0.50 6.49 5.49
C THR A 38 0.30 5.22 5.21
N VAL A 39 -0.06 4.52 4.16
CA VAL A 39 0.72 3.42 3.59
C VAL A 39 1.74 4.05 2.65
N LEU A 40 3.02 3.75 2.82
CA LEU A 40 4.07 4.26 1.95
C LEU A 40 4.42 3.19 0.92
N THR A 41 4.66 3.62 -0.31
CA THR A 41 5.28 2.76 -1.30
C THR A 41 6.74 2.56 -0.90
N VAL A 42 7.14 1.29 -0.77
CA VAL A 42 8.50 0.90 -0.37
C VAL A 42 9.34 0.59 -1.61
N PRO A 43 10.63 0.92 -1.64
CA PRO A 43 11.49 0.71 -2.81
C PRO A 43 11.59 -0.75 -3.25
N GLU A 44 11.49 -1.69 -2.32
CA GLU A 44 11.52 -3.12 -2.63
C GLU A 44 10.27 -3.61 -3.38
N MET A 45 9.23 -2.78 -3.45
CA MET A 45 7.98 -3.03 -4.16
C MET A 45 7.58 -1.85 -5.08
N ASP A 46 8.55 -1.11 -5.59
CA ASP A 46 8.37 0.03 -6.50
C ASP A 46 7.64 -0.33 -7.80
N TRP A 47 7.69 -1.59 -8.24
CA TRP A 47 6.89 -2.14 -9.34
C TRP A 47 5.37 -1.86 -9.22
N ILE A 48 4.86 -1.58 -8.00
CA ILE A 48 3.47 -1.18 -7.79
C ILE A 48 3.14 0.17 -8.44
N VAL A 49 4.14 1.04 -8.60
CA VAL A 49 3.97 2.35 -9.23
C VAL A 49 3.54 2.17 -10.68
N GLU A 50 4.31 1.43 -11.47
CA GLU A 50 3.99 1.14 -12.87
C GLU A 50 2.64 0.44 -13.01
N LEU A 51 2.35 -0.55 -12.15
CA LEU A 51 1.08 -1.27 -12.16
C LEU A 51 -0.11 -0.34 -11.89
N LEU A 52 0.00 0.54 -10.90
CA LEU A 52 -1.06 1.48 -10.55
C LEU A 52 -1.21 2.58 -11.62
N GLU A 53 -0.13 3.02 -12.24
CA GLU A 53 -0.19 3.94 -13.37
C GLU A 53 -0.91 3.32 -14.55
N HIS A 54 -0.55 2.10 -14.92
CA HIS A 54 -1.25 1.34 -15.96
C HIS A 54 -2.74 1.20 -15.62
N TYR A 55 -3.08 0.85 -14.38
CA TYR A 55 -4.48 0.81 -13.97
C TYR A 55 -5.17 2.18 -14.13
N LEU A 56 -4.55 3.26 -13.69
CA LEU A 56 -5.15 4.59 -13.68
C LEU A 56 -5.30 5.20 -15.09
N GLN A 57 -4.37 4.91 -15.98
CA GLN A 57 -4.31 5.49 -17.33
C GLN A 57 -4.99 4.61 -18.39
N GLU A 58 -4.89 3.29 -18.26
CA GLU A 58 -5.35 2.36 -19.29
C GLU A 58 -6.60 1.59 -18.87
N VAL A 59 -6.63 1.05 -17.66
CA VAL A 59 -7.71 0.14 -17.25
C VAL A 59 -8.93 0.90 -16.74
N ARG A 60 -8.75 1.80 -15.77
CA ARG A 60 -9.81 2.55 -15.11
C ARG A 60 -10.66 3.37 -16.09
N PRO A 61 -10.10 4.06 -17.11
CA PRO A 61 -10.91 4.81 -18.07
C PRO A 61 -11.85 3.93 -18.92
N ARG A 62 -11.52 2.65 -19.14
CA ARG A 62 -12.39 1.71 -19.88
C ARG A 62 -13.71 1.42 -19.17
N PHE A 63 -13.79 1.65 -17.85
CA PHE A 63 -15.03 1.56 -17.10
C PHE A 63 -15.92 2.80 -17.24
N ASP A 64 -15.47 3.84 -17.96
CA ASP A 64 -16.13 5.14 -18.11
C ASP A 64 -16.75 5.67 -16.79
N PRO A 65 -15.94 5.80 -15.72
CA PRO A 65 -16.45 6.20 -14.41
C PRO A 65 -16.82 7.69 -14.33
N GLY A 66 -16.64 8.46 -15.43
CA GLY A 66 -16.82 9.91 -15.44
C GLY A 66 -16.07 10.60 -14.29
N GLY A 67 -16.76 11.49 -13.58
CA GLY A 67 -16.23 12.19 -12.41
C GLY A 67 -16.21 11.39 -11.11
N HIS A 68 -16.47 10.08 -11.12
CA HIS A 68 -16.54 9.31 -9.87
C HIS A 68 -15.17 9.25 -9.19
N ALA A 69 -15.11 9.66 -7.92
CA ALA A 69 -13.86 9.79 -7.17
C ALA A 69 -13.19 8.47 -6.75
N ALA A 70 -13.85 7.31 -6.91
CA ALA A 70 -13.37 6.05 -6.35
C ALA A 70 -12.11 5.59 -7.09
N LEU A 71 -11.11 5.13 -6.34
CA LEU A 71 -9.89 4.55 -6.91
C LEU A 71 -10.26 3.30 -7.72
N TRP A 72 -10.95 2.36 -7.08
CA TRP A 72 -11.44 1.13 -7.68
C TRP A 72 -12.92 1.25 -8.06
N VAL A 73 -13.22 0.98 -9.33
CA VAL A 73 -14.55 1.08 -9.92
C VAL A 73 -15.01 -0.25 -10.52
N THR A 74 -16.31 -0.37 -10.75
CA THR A 74 -16.94 -1.52 -11.43
C THR A 74 -17.52 -1.12 -12.77
N GLU A 75 -17.93 -2.08 -13.60
CA GLU A 75 -18.64 -1.86 -14.88
C GLU A 75 -19.95 -1.08 -14.72
N ARG A 76 -20.54 -1.11 -13.51
CA ARG A 76 -21.70 -0.30 -13.15
C ARG A 76 -21.33 1.14 -12.79
N ARG A 77 -20.09 1.57 -13.08
CA ARG A 77 -19.55 2.93 -12.85
C ARG A 77 -19.57 3.36 -11.38
N GLY A 78 -19.66 2.41 -10.47
CA GLY A 78 -19.72 2.64 -9.03
C GLY A 78 -18.44 2.19 -8.33
N ARG A 79 -18.33 2.50 -7.04
CA ARG A 79 -17.23 2.03 -6.18
C ARG A 79 -17.23 0.50 -6.05
N LEU A 80 -16.06 -0.11 -6.15
CA LEU A 80 -15.87 -1.53 -5.82
C LEU A 80 -16.22 -1.81 -4.34
N SER A 81 -17.10 -2.79 -4.12
CA SER A 81 -17.48 -3.23 -2.77
C SER A 81 -16.42 -4.15 -2.17
N LYS A 82 -16.39 -4.28 -0.83
CA LYS A 82 -15.50 -5.24 -0.15
C LYS A 82 -15.76 -6.68 -0.62
N ARG A 83 -17.04 -7.05 -0.76
CA ARG A 83 -17.45 -8.38 -1.21
C ARG A 83 -16.93 -8.65 -2.63
N SER A 84 -17.12 -7.69 -3.54
CA SER A 84 -16.63 -7.81 -4.92
C SER A 84 -15.11 -7.89 -5.00
N ALA A 85 -14.37 -7.21 -4.11
CA ALA A 85 -12.92 -7.35 -4.01
C ALA A 85 -12.50 -8.75 -3.55
N SER A 86 -13.22 -9.34 -2.59
CA SER A 86 -13.01 -10.74 -2.17
C SER A 86 -13.30 -11.72 -3.32
N GLU A 87 -14.44 -11.58 -3.99
CA GLU A 87 -14.83 -12.42 -5.13
C GLU A 87 -13.82 -12.33 -6.29
N ALA A 88 -13.33 -11.12 -6.59
CA ALA A 88 -12.29 -10.92 -7.60
C ALA A 88 -10.98 -11.60 -7.21
N PHE A 89 -10.59 -11.55 -5.93
CA PHE A 89 -9.41 -12.26 -5.44
C PHE A 89 -9.59 -13.78 -5.52
N GLU A 90 -10.73 -14.31 -5.11
CA GLU A 90 -11.06 -15.74 -5.19
C GLU A 90 -10.97 -16.24 -6.63
N THR A 91 -11.49 -15.47 -7.59
CA THR A 91 -11.40 -15.77 -9.03
C THR A 91 -9.94 -15.83 -9.48
N VAL A 92 -9.12 -14.83 -9.16
CA VAL A 92 -7.70 -14.80 -9.55
C VAL A 92 -6.91 -15.92 -8.88
N ARG A 93 -7.20 -16.21 -7.60
CA ARG A 93 -6.60 -17.32 -6.84
C ARG A 93 -6.86 -18.66 -7.51
N GLU A 94 -8.10 -18.92 -7.93
CA GLU A 94 -8.48 -20.16 -8.63
C GLU A 94 -7.78 -20.28 -9.98
N LEU A 95 -7.74 -19.20 -10.77
CA LEU A 95 -7.02 -19.16 -12.04
C LEU A 95 -5.51 -19.38 -11.88
N ALA A 96 -4.94 -18.93 -10.76
CA ALA A 96 -3.54 -19.14 -10.42
C ALA A 96 -3.24 -20.52 -9.82
N GLY A 97 -4.25 -21.38 -9.61
CA GLY A 97 -4.09 -22.69 -9.00
C GLY A 97 -3.64 -22.64 -7.53
N LEU A 98 -3.99 -21.56 -6.83
CA LEU A 98 -3.59 -21.33 -5.44
C LEU A 98 -4.59 -21.98 -4.44
N PRO A 99 -4.14 -22.34 -3.22
CA PRO A 99 -5.00 -22.98 -2.22
C PRO A 99 -6.22 -22.14 -1.82
N SER A 100 -7.37 -22.81 -1.64
CA SER A 100 -8.68 -22.18 -1.37
C SER A 100 -8.79 -21.48 -0.01
N GLU A 101 -7.88 -21.75 0.91
CA GLU A 101 -7.78 -21.09 2.21
C GLU A 101 -7.15 -19.69 2.11
N LEU A 102 -6.50 -19.36 0.98
CA LEU A 102 -5.97 -18.02 0.77
C LEU A 102 -7.10 -17.04 0.50
N ASP A 103 -7.05 -15.91 1.20
CA ASP A 103 -7.97 -14.78 1.08
C ASP A 103 -7.18 -13.45 1.03
N LEU A 104 -7.89 -12.31 1.02
CA LEU A 104 -7.26 -10.99 1.08
C LEU A 104 -6.46 -10.74 2.37
N HIS A 105 -6.71 -11.48 3.46
CA HIS A 105 -5.87 -11.39 4.66
C HIS A 105 -4.52 -12.06 4.44
N ALA A 106 -4.44 -13.13 3.66
CA ALA A 106 -3.17 -13.75 3.27
C ALA A 106 -2.24 -12.76 2.54
N LEU A 107 -2.78 -11.90 1.66
CA LEU A 107 -2.00 -10.83 1.01
C LEU A 107 -1.40 -9.85 2.03
N ARG A 108 -2.16 -9.48 3.08
CA ARG A 108 -1.63 -8.63 4.15
C ARG A 108 -0.51 -9.33 4.92
N HIS A 109 -0.67 -10.61 5.24
CA HIS A 109 0.36 -11.38 5.94
C HIS A 109 1.63 -11.51 5.10
N SER A 110 1.49 -11.76 3.80
CA SER A 110 2.62 -11.76 2.86
C SER A 110 3.33 -10.41 2.85
N TYR A 111 2.59 -9.30 2.74
CA TYR A 111 3.17 -7.95 2.80
C TYR A 111 3.96 -7.69 4.09
N ILE A 112 3.39 -8.01 5.26
CA ILE A 112 4.08 -7.91 6.56
C ILE A 112 5.38 -8.72 6.55
N THR A 113 5.30 -9.98 6.10
CA THR A 113 6.45 -10.89 6.05
C THR A 113 7.55 -10.34 5.14
N HIS A 114 7.20 -9.76 4.00
CA HIS A 114 8.17 -9.14 3.11
C HIS A 114 8.83 -7.92 3.76
N LEU A 115 8.07 -7.02 4.39
CA LEU A 115 8.66 -5.87 5.08
C LEU A 115 9.65 -6.30 6.17
N VAL A 116 9.31 -7.33 6.96
CA VAL A 116 10.23 -7.88 7.97
C VAL A 116 11.48 -8.47 7.30
N LYS A 117 11.33 -9.19 6.18
CA LYS A 117 12.47 -9.74 5.42
C LYS A 117 13.38 -8.68 4.81
N PHE A 118 12.84 -7.50 4.49
CA PHE A 118 13.60 -6.34 4.03
C PHE A 118 14.19 -5.54 5.21
N ASP A 119 14.13 -6.07 6.43
CA ASP A 119 14.67 -5.46 7.64
C ASP A 119 14.01 -4.11 7.99
N TYR A 120 12.75 -3.91 7.57
CA TYR A 120 11.98 -2.77 8.05
C TYR A 120 11.66 -2.94 9.55
N PRO A 121 11.87 -1.89 10.37
CA PRO A 121 11.58 -1.95 11.79
C PRO A 121 10.12 -2.26 12.08
N GLU A 122 9.85 -3.03 13.13
CA GLU A 122 8.51 -3.49 13.50
C GLU A 122 7.48 -2.36 13.62
N ARG A 123 7.92 -1.19 14.10
CA ARG A 123 7.06 -0.01 14.17
C ARG A 123 6.64 0.51 12.79
N PHE A 124 7.57 0.55 11.83
CA PHE A 124 7.26 0.88 10.43
C PHE A 124 6.20 -0.09 9.91
N VAL A 125 6.42 -1.40 10.08
CA VAL A 125 5.50 -2.45 9.63
C VAL A 125 4.11 -2.29 10.26
N SER A 126 4.05 -2.06 11.57
CA SER A 126 2.81 -1.85 12.33
C SER A 126 2.02 -0.62 11.83
N GLU A 127 2.71 0.48 11.55
CA GLU A 127 2.10 1.71 11.04
C GLU A 127 1.56 1.55 9.61
N GLN A 128 2.27 0.81 8.74
CA GLN A 128 1.80 0.49 7.38
C GLN A 128 0.46 -0.29 7.40
N VAL A 129 0.34 -1.29 8.27
CA VAL A 129 -0.84 -2.18 8.29
C VAL A 129 -1.96 -1.70 9.21
N GLY A 130 -1.70 -0.74 10.10
CA GLY A 130 -2.70 -0.15 10.99
C GLY A 130 -3.04 -0.99 12.23
N HIS A 131 -2.15 -1.90 12.61
CA HIS A 131 -2.27 -2.70 13.83
C HIS A 131 -0.98 -2.56 14.63
N ALA A 132 -1.09 -2.46 15.96
CA ALA A 132 -0.04 -2.95 16.84
C ALA A 132 0.05 -4.45 16.56
N TYR A 133 1.06 -4.86 15.78
CA TYR A 133 1.29 -6.26 15.54
C TYR A 133 1.77 -6.87 16.86
N ALA A 134 0.84 -7.33 17.70
CA ALA A 134 1.17 -8.23 18.79
C ALA A 134 1.35 -9.62 18.17
N SER A 135 2.49 -9.87 17.52
CA SER A 135 3.05 -11.21 17.55
C SER A 135 3.90 -11.33 18.81
N THR A 136 3.96 -12.54 19.35
CA THR A 136 4.44 -12.91 20.69
C THR A 136 5.92 -12.63 20.98
N THR A 137 6.57 -11.70 20.30
CA THR A 137 7.98 -11.33 20.51
C THR A 137 8.28 -9.88 20.08
N ALA A 138 7.40 -8.93 20.42
CA ALA A 138 7.65 -7.51 20.12
C ALA A 138 8.56 -6.87 21.19
N ILE A 139 9.85 -6.66 20.88
CA ILE A 139 10.75 -5.85 21.68
C ILE A 139 10.51 -4.38 21.32
N TYR A 140 10.01 -3.62 22.29
CA TYR A 140 9.68 -2.21 22.18
C TYR A 140 10.87 -1.35 21.76
N THR A 141 10.66 -0.46 20.78
CA THR A 141 11.31 0.85 20.80
C THR A 141 10.42 1.86 20.10
N GLY A 142 10.13 2.97 20.80
CA GLY A 142 9.31 4.04 20.28
C GLY A 142 10.09 4.86 19.26
N VAL A 143 9.64 4.88 18.01
CA VAL A 143 10.34 5.60 16.96
C VAL A 143 9.47 6.56 16.13
N SER A 144 9.91 7.81 15.96
CA SER A 144 9.16 8.90 15.30
C SER A 144 8.99 8.75 13.78
N ASP A 145 8.04 9.49 13.19
CA ASP A 145 7.86 9.63 11.72
C ASP A 145 9.16 9.97 10.97
N GLU A 146 10.08 10.66 11.64
CA GLU A 146 11.36 11.08 11.08
C GLU A 146 12.28 9.89 10.78
N TYR A 147 12.37 8.93 11.70
CA TYR A 147 13.17 7.73 11.51
C TYR A 147 12.58 6.84 10.41
N ARG A 148 11.24 6.78 10.34
CA ARG A 148 10.50 6.12 9.26
C ARG A 148 10.94 6.62 7.88
N ASN A 149 11.08 7.94 7.76
CA ASN A 149 11.55 8.59 6.54
C ASN A 149 13.05 8.34 6.28
N ARG A 150 13.90 8.34 7.32
CA ARG A 150 15.33 8.03 7.16
C ARG A 150 15.57 6.60 6.64
N LEU A 151 14.75 5.65 7.05
CA LEU A 151 14.85 4.26 6.56
C LEU A 151 14.48 4.13 5.09
N LEU A 152 13.38 4.77 4.68
CA LEU A 152 13.04 4.82 3.26
C LEU A 152 14.16 5.48 2.45
N GLU A 153 14.68 6.60 2.94
CA GLU A 153 15.79 7.30 2.28
C GLU A 153 17.03 6.41 2.17
N ARG A 154 17.32 5.59 3.18
CA ARG A 154 18.41 4.61 3.15
C ARG A 154 18.18 3.52 2.10
N SER A 155 17.03 2.86 2.11
CA SER A 155 16.70 1.79 1.14
C SER A 155 16.75 2.31 -0.30
N LEU A 156 16.23 3.52 -0.53
CA LEU A 156 16.31 4.20 -1.84
C LEU A 156 17.76 4.44 -2.28
N ARG A 157 18.62 4.95 -1.39
CA ARG A 157 20.03 5.19 -1.72
C ARG A 157 20.78 3.90 -2.05
N GLU A 158 20.47 2.80 -1.37
CA GLU A 158 21.10 1.51 -1.63
C GLU A 158 20.70 0.90 -2.99
N ARG A 159 19.48 1.18 -3.49
CA ARG A 159 18.97 0.64 -4.77
C ARG A 159 19.08 1.57 -5.97
N HIS A 160 18.95 2.87 -5.75
CA HIS A 160 18.91 3.89 -6.79
C HIS A 160 20.01 4.94 -6.58
N GLY A 161 21.20 4.52 -6.11
CA GLY A 161 22.33 5.43 -5.87
C GLY A 161 22.63 6.36 -7.04
N ASP A 162 22.44 5.86 -8.26
CA ASP A 162 22.61 6.57 -9.53
C ASP A 162 21.66 7.76 -9.73
N LEU A 163 20.50 7.79 -9.04
CA LEU A 163 19.54 8.91 -9.08
C LEU A 163 19.91 10.04 -8.11
N TRP A 164 20.92 9.85 -7.26
CA TRP A 164 21.34 10.79 -6.21
C TRP A 164 22.74 11.38 -6.45
N GLU A 165 23.40 11.06 -7.57
CA GLU A 165 24.56 11.80 -8.03
C GLU A 165 24.12 13.13 -8.65
N ASP A 166 24.52 14.24 -8.00
CA ASP A 166 24.31 15.59 -8.51
C ASP A 166 25.02 15.72 -9.88
N PRO A 167 24.36 16.16 -10.97
CA PRO A 167 25.05 16.44 -12.21
C PRO A 167 25.99 17.61 -11.95
N ARG A 168 27.29 17.29 -11.82
CA ARG A 168 28.40 18.23 -11.68
C ARG A 168 28.38 19.33 -12.73
#